data_AF-A0A5K7ZHI7-F1
#
_entry.id   AF-A0A5K7ZHI7-F1
#
_cell.length_a   1.000
_cell.length_b   1.000
_cell.length_c   1.000
_cell.angle_alpha   90.00
_cell.angle_beta   90.00
_cell.angle_gamma   90.00
#
_symmetry.space_group_name_H-M   'P 1'
#
loop_
_entity.id
_entity.type
_entity.pdbx_description
1 polymer ?
#
loop_
_entity_poly.entity_id
_entity_poly.type
_entity_poly.pdbx_seq_one_letter_code
_entity_poly.pdbx_strand_id
1 'polypeptide(L)'
;MLKIVKIALYSFIIVFFLTTLLALSGLGYLWFSPEASSRADLPYLGSLVTTAILEVIAVVVMLVKKGFRYLPHVENHKTEAITLSFMKNFVTSGSTVQIVSSRLSWIRNSPELMDSVKKKAREGASVEVITPSPVEDDIRNELEQEGIRFFVTNEETAPEARFTLVNGNRSGAERLAIARGSHPEHEVTIFDNHSGPQIIGMAKDIIRKSKEKANAA
;
A
#
# COMPACT_ATOMS: atom_id res chain seq x y z
N MET A 1 -19.10 -1.00 -17.22
CA MET A 1 -18.19 0.10 -16.83
C MET A 1 -16.85 0.03 -17.57
N LEU A 2 -16.09 -1.08 -17.53
CA LEU A 2 -14.77 -1.20 -18.18
C LEU A 2 -14.75 -0.91 -19.69
N LYS A 3 -15.78 -1.33 -20.45
CA LYS A 3 -15.87 -1.09 -21.91
C LYS A 3 -16.00 0.39 -22.27
N ILE A 4 -16.83 1.14 -21.52
CA ILE A 4 -17.04 2.58 -21.75
C ILE A 4 -15.76 3.36 -21.44
N VAL A 5 -15.07 3.01 -20.35
CA VAL A 5 -13.77 3.61 -19.99
C VAL A 5 -12.73 3.36 -21.09
N LYS A 6 -12.67 2.14 -21.65
CA LYS A 6 -11.79 1.84 -22.78
C LYS A 6 -12.11 2.70 -24.01
N ILE A 7 -13.38 2.80 -24.38
CA ILE A 7 -13.80 3.62 -25.54
C ILE A 7 -13.41 5.08 -25.33
N ALA A 8 -13.72 5.66 -24.16
CA ALA A 8 -13.36 7.05 -23.85
C ALA A 8 -11.84 7.27 -23.90
N LEU A 9 -11.05 6.32 -23.39
CA LEU A 9 -9.59 6.39 -23.44
C LEU A 9 -9.06 6.34 -24.88
N TYR A 10 -9.55 5.41 -25.70
CA TYR A 10 -9.14 5.32 -27.10
C TYR A 10 -9.54 6.55 -27.90
N SER A 11 -10.75 7.07 -27.70
CA SER A 11 -11.19 8.32 -28.31
C SER A 11 -10.29 9.49 -27.92
N PHE A 12 -9.94 9.60 -26.63
CA PHE A 12 -9.00 10.64 -26.17
C PHE A 12 -7.62 10.51 -26.83
N ILE A 13 -7.06 9.30 -26.88
CA ILE A 13 -5.75 9.05 -27.52
C ILE A 13 -5.78 9.43 -29.00
N ILE A 14 -6.85 9.06 -29.72
CA ILE A 14 -7.00 9.38 -31.14
C ILE A 14 -7.10 10.88 -31.36
N VAL A 15 -7.93 11.58 -30.56
CA VAL A 15 -8.08 13.04 -30.65
C VAL A 15 -6.73 13.72 -30.37
N PHE A 16 -6.06 13.35 -29.29
CA PHE A 16 -4.74 13.88 -28.93
C PHE A 16 -3.68 13.65 -30.02
N PHE A 17 -3.68 12.46 -30.62
CA PHE A 17 -2.77 12.15 -31.72
C PHE A 17 -3.04 13.01 -32.94
N LEU A 18 -4.31 13.18 -33.32
CA LEU A 18 -4.71 14.01 -34.47
C LEU A 18 -4.43 15.50 -34.23
N THR A 19 -4.73 16.04 -33.04
CA THR A 19 -4.44 17.44 -32.68
C THR A 19 -2.94 17.72 -32.71
N THR A 20 -2.14 16.82 -32.15
CA THR A 20 -0.68 16.92 -32.17
C THR A 20 -0.12 16.82 -33.59
N LEU A 21 -0.61 15.88 -34.40
CA LEU A 21 -0.16 15.72 -35.80
C LEU A 21 -0.47 16.96 -36.64
N LEU A 22 -1.66 17.54 -36.48
CA LEU A 22 -2.06 18.77 -37.16
C LEU A 22 -1.22 19.97 -36.71
N ALA A 23 -0.95 20.10 -35.41
CA ALA A 23 -0.09 21.17 -34.88
C ALA A 23 1.34 21.05 -35.40
N LEU A 24 1.93 19.85 -35.39
CA LEU A 24 3.27 19.60 -35.93
C LEU A 24 3.34 19.85 -37.44
N SER A 25 2.30 19.46 -38.19
CA SER A 25 2.24 19.69 -39.64
C SER A 25 2.15 21.20 -39.95
N GLY A 26 1.36 21.96 -39.20
CA GLY A 26 1.27 23.41 -39.35
C GLY A 26 2.56 24.14 -38.96
N LEU A 27 3.23 23.69 -37.90
CA LEU A 27 4.56 24.20 -37.53
C LEU A 27 5.62 23.85 -38.58
N GLY A 28 5.61 22.63 -39.10
CA GLY A 28 6.49 22.19 -40.18
C GLY A 28 6.27 23.01 -41.45
N TYR A 29 5.02 23.27 -41.82
CA TYR A 29 4.69 24.12 -42.97
C TYR A 29 5.28 25.53 -42.84
N LEU A 30 5.13 26.19 -41.67
CA LEU A 30 5.74 27.50 -41.43
C LEU A 30 7.27 27.47 -41.46
N TRP A 31 7.88 26.34 -41.10
CA TRP A 31 9.33 26.19 -41.07
C TRP A 31 9.92 25.95 -42.47
N PHE A 32 9.24 25.18 -43.31
CA PHE A 32 9.73 24.74 -44.62
C PHE A 32 9.23 25.57 -45.81
N SER A 33 8.21 26.42 -45.64
CA SER A 33 7.66 27.27 -46.70
C SER A 33 8.18 28.71 -46.58
N PRO A 34 9.08 29.17 -47.48
CA PRO A 34 9.69 30.51 -47.41
C PRO A 34 8.71 31.67 -47.58
N GLU A 35 7.54 31.41 -48.17
CA GLU A 35 6.48 32.39 -48.41
C GLU A 35 5.50 32.50 -47.23
N ALA A 36 5.44 31.49 -46.36
CA ALA A 36 4.51 31.40 -45.24
C ALA A 36 5.04 32.23 -44.05
N SER A 37 4.97 33.55 -44.21
CA SER A 37 5.66 34.50 -43.32
C SER A 37 4.80 35.00 -42.17
N SER A 38 3.50 34.67 -42.13
CA SER A 38 2.59 35.34 -41.22
C SER A 38 1.58 34.39 -40.57
N ARG A 39 1.30 34.64 -39.28
CA ARG A 39 0.21 34.01 -38.52
C ARG A 39 -1.16 34.06 -39.23
N ALA A 40 -1.31 34.87 -40.28
CA ALA A 40 -2.53 35.01 -41.06
C ALA A 40 -2.81 33.78 -41.95
N ASP A 41 -1.78 33.04 -42.39
CA ASP A 41 -1.95 31.87 -43.26
C ASP A 41 -2.48 30.64 -42.50
N LEU A 42 -2.24 30.61 -41.17
CA LEU A 42 -2.70 29.54 -40.28
C LEU A 42 -3.37 30.13 -39.01
N PRO A 43 -4.57 30.71 -39.13
CA PRO A 43 -5.22 31.46 -38.05
C PRO A 43 -5.54 30.61 -36.82
N TYR A 44 -5.67 29.30 -36.99
CA TYR A 44 -6.01 28.36 -35.91
C TYR A 44 -4.80 27.63 -35.31
N LEU A 45 -3.58 27.82 -35.84
CA LEU A 45 -2.40 27.09 -35.35
C LEU A 45 -2.10 27.41 -33.88
N GLY A 46 -2.25 28.68 -33.47
CA GLY A 46 -2.09 29.07 -32.07
C GLY A 46 -3.09 28.36 -31.15
N SER A 47 -4.34 28.21 -31.60
CA SER A 47 -5.37 27.48 -30.85
C SER A 47 -5.09 25.98 -30.77
N LEU A 48 -4.61 25.38 -31.88
CA LEU A 48 -4.20 23.97 -31.92
C LEU A 48 -3.04 23.68 -30.97
N VAL A 49 -2.00 24.52 -30.98
CA VAL A 49 -0.85 24.37 -30.08
C VAL A 49 -1.27 24.55 -28.62
N THR A 50 -2.13 25.53 -28.32
CA THR A 50 -2.65 25.76 -26.95
C THR A 50 -3.46 24.57 -26.47
N THR A 51 -4.33 24.02 -27.33
CA THR A 51 -5.13 22.83 -27.02
C THR A 51 -4.24 21.63 -26.74
N ALA A 52 -3.23 21.38 -27.57
CA ALA A 52 -2.29 20.28 -27.37
C ALA A 52 -1.54 20.38 -26.03
N ILE A 53 -1.10 21.60 -25.64
CA ILE A 53 -0.46 21.85 -24.34
C ILE A 53 -1.43 21.54 -23.19
N LEU A 54 -2.67 22.00 -23.27
CA LEU A 54 -3.70 21.74 -22.26
C LEU A 54 -4.02 20.25 -22.13
N GLU A 55 -4.05 19.51 -23.25
CA GLU A 55 -4.25 18.06 -23.25
C GLU A 55 -3.11 17.34 -22.52
N VAL A 56 -1.84 17.72 -22.76
CA VAL A 56 -0.68 17.17 -22.03
C VAL A 56 -0.79 17.45 -20.53
N ILE A 57 -1.09 18.69 -20.14
CA ILE A 57 -1.25 19.07 -18.73
C ILE A 57 -2.37 18.25 -18.08
N ALA A 58 -3.51 18.10 -18.75
CA ALA A 58 -4.63 17.33 -18.25
C ALA A 58 -4.26 15.85 -18.02
N VAL A 59 -3.51 15.25 -18.94
CA VAL A 59 -3.01 13.87 -18.81
C VAL A 59 -2.07 13.75 -17.62
N VAL A 60 -1.10 14.66 -17.48
CA VAL A 60 -0.16 14.66 -16.35
C VAL A 60 -0.91 14.77 -15.03
N VAL A 61 -1.83 15.72 -14.90
CA VAL A 61 -2.66 15.89 -13.69
C VAL A 61 -3.48 14.63 -13.40
N MET A 62 -4.06 14.00 -14.42
CA MET A 62 -4.84 12.77 -14.25
C MET A 62 -3.96 11.60 -13.79
N LEU A 63 -2.77 11.42 -14.39
CA LEU A 63 -1.83 10.38 -14.01
C LEU A 63 -1.33 10.57 -12.59
N VAL A 64 -1.00 11.80 -12.21
CA VAL A 64 -0.60 12.19 -10.87
C VAL A 64 -1.72 11.87 -9.87
N LYS A 65 -2.95 12.33 -10.13
CA LYS A 65 -4.11 12.07 -9.26
C LYS A 65 -4.43 10.58 -9.13
N LYS A 66 -4.27 9.81 -10.21
CA LYS A 66 -4.49 8.37 -10.20
C LYS A 66 -3.36 7.65 -9.46
N GLY A 67 -2.10 8.06 -9.64
CA GLY A 67 -0.94 7.52 -8.96
C GLY A 67 -0.99 7.73 -7.45
N PHE A 68 -1.37 8.93 -7.00
CA PHE A 68 -1.55 9.25 -5.58
C PHE A 68 -2.55 8.34 -4.86
N ARG A 69 -3.55 7.81 -5.58
CA ARG A 69 -4.54 6.89 -4.99
C ARG A 69 -3.94 5.54 -4.57
N TYR A 70 -2.84 5.13 -5.18
CA TYR A 70 -2.16 3.85 -4.92
C TYR A 70 -0.90 4.00 -4.08
N LEU A 71 -0.58 5.21 -3.62
CA LEU A 71 0.56 5.39 -2.74
C LEU A 71 0.17 4.93 -1.33
N PRO A 72 0.93 3.99 -0.73
CA PRO A 72 0.76 3.69 0.68
C PRO A 72 1.14 4.88 1.53
N HIS A 73 0.59 4.91 2.74
CA HIS A 73 1.03 5.87 3.74
C HIS A 73 2.33 5.36 4.37
N VAL A 74 3.38 6.17 4.34
CA VAL A 74 4.71 5.80 4.83
C VAL A 74 5.07 6.65 6.04
N GLU A 75 5.43 6.02 7.15
CA GLU A 75 5.93 6.70 8.34
C GLU A 75 7.36 6.29 8.64
N ASN A 76 8.25 7.30 8.75
CA ASN A 76 9.64 7.12 9.15
C ASN A 76 9.75 7.29 10.66
N HIS A 77 10.08 6.22 11.37
CA HIS A 77 10.19 6.23 12.83
C HIS A 77 11.66 6.28 13.24
N LYS A 78 12.11 7.49 13.57
CA LYS A 78 13.50 7.75 13.97
C LYS A 78 13.87 7.12 15.31
N THR A 79 12.88 6.85 16.17
CA THR A 79 13.08 6.31 17.52
C THR A 79 12.15 5.13 17.78
N GLU A 80 12.60 4.22 18.65
CA GLU A 80 11.85 3.02 19.04
C GLU A 80 10.51 3.39 19.70
N ALA A 81 10.49 4.43 20.55
CA ALA A 81 9.28 4.91 21.22
C ALA A 81 8.15 5.32 20.24
N ILE A 82 8.51 5.92 19.10
CA ILE A 82 7.53 6.29 18.06
C ILE A 82 6.96 5.03 17.41
N THR A 83 7.81 4.06 17.09
CA THR A 83 7.37 2.76 16.54
C THR A 83 6.47 2.00 17.49
N LEU A 84 6.81 1.98 18.77
CA LEU A 84 6.00 1.41 19.85
C LEU A 84 4.60 2.04 19.92
N SER A 85 4.54 3.37 19.95
CA SER A 85 3.29 4.13 19.98
C SER A 85 2.44 3.86 18.73
N PHE A 86 3.08 3.84 17.57
CA PHE A 86 2.43 3.47 16.31
C PHE A 86 1.83 2.07 16.40
N MET A 87 2.63 1.06 16.77
CA MET A 87 2.18 -0.33 16.84
C MET A 87 1.03 -0.50 17.82
N LYS A 88 1.08 0.18 18.96
CA LYS A 88 -0.01 0.22 19.95
C LYS A 88 -1.29 0.79 19.33
N ASN A 89 -1.22 1.95 18.69
CA ASN A 89 -2.39 2.58 18.06
C ASN A 89 -2.92 1.72 16.90
N PHE A 90 -2.02 1.10 16.14
CA PHE A 90 -2.38 0.25 15.01
C PHE A 90 -3.13 -1.00 15.47
N VAL A 91 -2.57 -1.75 16.43
CA VAL A 91 -3.19 -2.94 17.02
C VAL A 91 -4.52 -2.62 17.69
N THR A 92 -4.60 -1.52 18.45
CA THR A 92 -5.84 -1.15 19.16
C THR A 92 -6.96 -0.67 18.25
N SER A 93 -6.66 -0.30 17.00
CA SER A 93 -7.67 0.09 16.00
C SER A 93 -8.46 -1.07 15.39
N GLY A 94 -7.97 -2.31 15.53
CA GLY A 94 -8.58 -3.50 14.93
C GLY A 94 -9.41 -4.32 15.91
N SER A 95 -10.47 -4.98 15.41
CA SER A 95 -11.17 -6.06 16.13
C SER A 95 -10.55 -7.44 15.87
N THR A 96 -9.79 -7.56 14.79
CA THR A 96 -8.90 -8.70 14.54
C THR A 96 -7.50 -8.19 14.26
N VAL A 97 -6.50 -8.85 14.83
CA VAL A 97 -5.10 -8.47 14.75
C VAL A 97 -4.29 -9.72 14.47
N GLN A 98 -3.59 -9.75 13.34
CA GLN A 98 -2.75 -10.87 12.92
C GLN A 98 -1.33 -10.33 12.75
N ILE A 99 -0.44 -10.76 13.63
CA ILE A 99 0.94 -10.31 13.69
C ILE A 99 1.83 -11.42 13.14
N VAL A 100 2.46 -11.18 12.00
CA VAL A 100 3.46 -12.08 11.41
C VAL A 100 4.84 -11.51 11.75
N SER A 101 5.61 -12.23 12.56
CA SER A 101 6.94 -11.80 12.95
C SER A 101 7.93 -12.95 13.06
N SER A 102 9.11 -12.76 12.49
CA SER A 102 10.26 -13.64 12.67
C SER A 102 10.83 -13.64 14.09
N ARG A 103 10.61 -12.55 14.85
CA ARG A 103 11.20 -12.33 16.17
C ARG A 103 10.18 -11.72 17.11
N LEU A 104 10.15 -12.19 18.36
CA LEU A 104 9.21 -11.74 19.38
C LEU A 104 9.88 -10.86 20.45
N SER A 105 11.00 -10.20 20.13
CA SER A 105 11.67 -9.29 21.05
C SER A 105 10.76 -8.14 21.51
N TRP A 106 9.81 -7.73 20.67
CA TRP A 106 8.79 -6.74 21.00
C TRP A 106 7.83 -7.22 22.10
N ILE A 107 7.71 -8.52 22.36
CA ILE A 107 6.89 -9.04 23.46
C ILE A 107 7.55 -8.71 24.81
N ARG A 108 8.87 -8.89 24.90
CA ARG A 108 9.65 -8.67 26.15
C ARG A 108 10.04 -7.21 26.34
N ASN A 109 10.45 -6.54 25.27
CA ASN A 109 11.03 -5.21 25.34
C ASN A 109 9.98 -4.10 25.39
N SER A 110 8.70 -4.43 25.29
CA SER A 110 7.63 -3.44 25.13
C SER A 110 6.40 -3.75 26.00
N PRO A 111 6.50 -3.54 27.33
CA PRO A 111 5.39 -3.81 28.25
C PRO A 111 4.09 -3.09 27.87
N GLU A 112 4.19 -1.82 27.45
CA GLU A 112 3.01 -1.04 27.05
C GLU A 112 2.27 -1.59 25.83
N LEU A 113 3.01 -2.09 24.84
CA LEU A 113 2.43 -2.73 23.66
C LEU A 113 1.78 -4.04 24.08
N MET A 114 2.46 -4.81 24.93
CA MET A 114 1.95 -6.08 25.43
C MET A 114 0.64 -5.91 26.21
N ASP A 115 0.60 -4.95 27.14
CA ASP A 115 -0.61 -4.64 27.91
C ASP A 115 -1.78 -4.23 27.00
N SER A 116 -1.48 -3.49 25.93
CA SER A 116 -2.49 -3.09 24.95
C SER A 116 -3.02 -4.29 24.15
N VAL A 117 -2.15 -5.23 23.77
CA VAL A 117 -2.51 -6.48 23.09
C VAL A 117 -3.37 -7.36 24.01
N LYS A 118 -2.93 -7.58 25.25
CA LYS A 118 -3.67 -8.35 26.28
C LYS A 118 -5.04 -7.74 26.55
N LYS A 119 -5.11 -6.41 26.73
CA LYS A 119 -6.37 -5.69 26.90
C LYS A 119 -7.31 -5.93 25.72
N LYS A 120 -6.81 -5.88 24.49
CA LYS A 120 -7.64 -6.13 23.30
C LYS A 120 -8.16 -7.57 23.24
N ALA A 121 -7.32 -8.55 23.55
CA ALA A 121 -7.74 -9.94 23.59
C ALA A 121 -8.85 -10.16 24.65
N ARG A 122 -8.71 -9.57 25.85
CA ARG A 122 -9.75 -9.57 26.90
C ARG A 122 -11.06 -8.88 26.50
N GLU A 123 -10.98 -7.82 25.70
CA GLU A 123 -12.15 -7.13 25.13
C GLU A 123 -12.84 -7.93 24.01
N GLY A 124 -12.36 -9.14 23.68
CA GLY A 124 -12.94 -10.03 22.69
C GLY A 124 -12.36 -9.86 21.27
N ALA A 125 -11.29 -9.09 21.11
CA ALA A 125 -10.59 -9.00 19.83
C ALA A 125 -9.84 -10.30 19.53
N SER A 126 -9.86 -10.75 18.27
CA SER A 126 -9.09 -11.93 17.87
C SER A 126 -7.65 -11.51 17.59
N VAL A 127 -6.75 -11.85 18.52
CA VAL A 127 -5.31 -11.60 18.37
C VAL A 127 -4.59 -12.91 18.04
N GLU A 128 -3.83 -12.90 16.96
CA GLU A 128 -3.09 -14.05 16.48
C GLU A 128 -1.64 -13.65 16.18
N VAL A 129 -0.69 -14.44 16.66
CA VAL A 129 0.74 -14.25 16.43
C VAL A 129 1.27 -15.46 15.65
N ILE A 130 1.86 -15.20 14.49
CA ILE A 130 2.46 -16.22 13.62
C ILE A 130 3.98 -16.03 13.63
N THR A 131 4.69 -17.09 14.00
CA THR A 131 6.15 -17.08 14.20
C THR A 131 6.79 -18.37 13.64
N PRO A 132 8.01 -18.31 13.09
CA PRO A 132 8.72 -19.51 12.63
C PRO A 132 9.20 -20.40 13.77
N SER A 133 9.57 -19.81 14.91
CA SER A 133 10.15 -20.52 16.05
C SER A 133 9.16 -20.58 17.22
N PRO A 134 9.20 -21.65 18.03
CA PRO A 134 8.45 -21.73 19.29
C PRO A 134 8.74 -20.54 20.20
N VAL A 135 7.71 -20.09 20.91
CA VAL A 135 7.80 -19.08 21.95
C VAL A 135 8.10 -19.79 23.26
N GLU A 136 8.94 -19.21 24.12
CA GLU A 136 9.19 -19.74 25.47
C GLU A 136 7.86 -19.92 26.23
N ASP A 137 7.72 -21.07 26.91
CA ASP A 137 6.45 -21.51 27.49
C ASP A 137 5.92 -20.56 28.56
N ASP A 138 6.81 -19.88 29.30
CA ASP A 138 6.46 -18.89 30.31
C ASP A 138 5.62 -17.75 29.71
N ILE A 139 6.06 -17.20 28.59
CA ILE A 139 5.40 -16.12 27.88
C ILE A 139 4.19 -16.64 27.11
N ARG A 140 4.35 -17.77 26.44
CA ARG A 140 3.28 -18.34 25.63
C ARG A 140 2.05 -18.62 26.48
N ASN A 141 2.23 -19.29 27.61
CA ASN A 141 1.14 -19.67 28.50
C ASN A 141 0.42 -18.43 29.08
N GLU A 142 1.17 -17.41 29.48
CA GLU A 142 0.60 -16.16 29.97
C GLU A 142 -0.28 -15.48 28.90
N LEU A 143 0.19 -15.44 27.65
CA LEU A 143 -0.52 -14.77 26.56
C LEU A 143 -1.70 -15.58 26.01
N GLU A 144 -1.59 -16.91 25.97
CA GLU A 144 -2.69 -17.80 25.59
C GLU A 144 -3.84 -17.74 26.61
N GLN A 145 -3.55 -17.60 27.91
CA GLN A 145 -4.56 -17.39 28.95
C GLN A 145 -5.35 -16.09 28.77
N GLU A 146 -4.71 -15.05 28.22
CA GLU A 146 -5.34 -13.77 27.89
C GLU A 146 -6.13 -13.81 26.56
N GLY A 147 -6.13 -14.95 25.87
CA GLY A 147 -6.88 -15.17 24.63
C GLY A 147 -6.10 -14.94 23.33
N ILE A 148 -4.77 -14.77 23.40
CA ILE A 148 -3.89 -14.60 22.23
C ILE A 148 -3.55 -15.99 21.67
N ARG A 149 -3.69 -16.17 20.35
CA ARG A 149 -3.37 -17.47 19.72
C ARG A 149 -2.01 -17.43 19.03
N PHE A 150 -1.18 -18.43 19.30
CA PHE A 150 0.12 -18.59 18.64
C PHE A 150 0.04 -19.67 17.56
N PHE A 151 0.62 -19.37 16.40
CA PHE A 151 0.83 -20.31 15.30
C PHE A 151 2.33 -20.40 15.02
N VAL A 152 2.90 -21.57 15.29
CA VAL A 152 4.33 -21.84 15.07
C VAL A 152 4.49 -22.61 13.76
N THR A 153 5.20 -22.04 12.78
CA THR A 153 5.30 -22.65 11.44
C THR A 153 6.49 -23.58 11.26
N ASN A 154 7.43 -23.62 12.21
CA ASN A 154 8.63 -24.48 12.22
C ASN A 154 9.43 -24.40 10.90
N GLU A 155 9.63 -23.18 10.39
CA GLU A 155 10.35 -22.96 9.13
C GLU A 155 11.85 -22.88 9.37
N GLU A 156 12.63 -23.66 8.61
CA GLU A 156 14.10 -23.61 8.66
C GLU A 156 14.64 -22.22 8.32
N THR A 157 13.99 -21.54 7.37
CA THR A 157 14.29 -20.15 7.01
C THR A 157 13.17 -19.25 7.48
N ALA A 158 13.47 -18.37 8.44
CA ALA A 158 12.50 -17.42 8.95
C ALA A 158 12.03 -16.47 7.84
N PRO A 159 10.73 -16.16 7.74
CA PRO A 159 10.24 -15.22 6.75
C PRO A 159 10.80 -13.81 7.03
N GLU A 160 11.31 -13.17 5.98
CA GLU A 160 11.77 -11.78 6.06
C GLU A 160 10.62 -10.79 6.26
N ALA A 161 9.43 -11.16 5.78
CA ALA A 161 8.24 -10.32 5.86
C ALA A 161 7.74 -10.22 7.31
N ARG A 162 7.83 -9.01 7.87
CA ARG A 162 7.23 -8.64 9.16
C ARG A 162 6.09 -7.67 8.92
N PHE A 163 4.90 -8.09 9.30
CA PHE A 163 3.73 -7.26 9.10
C PHE A 163 2.64 -7.55 10.13
N THR A 164 1.81 -6.54 10.34
CA THR A 164 0.60 -6.65 11.14
C THR A 164 -0.58 -6.34 10.26
N LEU A 165 -1.51 -7.28 10.17
CA LEU A 165 -2.80 -7.10 9.50
C LEU A 165 -3.88 -6.89 10.55
N VAL A 166 -4.62 -5.79 10.45
CA VAL A 166 -5.81 -5.55 11.26
C VAL A 166 -7.08 -5.65 10.43
N ASN A 167 -8.16 -6.12 11.06
CA ASN A 167 -9.46 -6.31 10.45
C ASN A 167 -9.45 -7.24 9.22
N GLY A 168 -8.50 -8.18 9.13
CA GLY A 168 -8.30 -9.04 7.96
C GLY A 168 -9.53 -9.88 7.55
N ASN A 169 -10.46 -10.09 8.48
CA ASN A 169 -11.73 -10.78 8.25
C ASN A 169 -12.90 -9.85 7.86
N ARG A 170 -12.70 -8.52 7.85
CA ARG A 170 -13.74 -7.53 7.56
C ARG A 170 -13.41 -6.76 6.28
N SER A 171 -14.01 -7.20 5.18
CA SER A 171 -13.87 -6.57 3.87
C SER A 171 -14.21 -5.08 3.93
N GLY A 172 -13.33 -4.25 3.40
CA GLY A 172 -13.47 -2.79 3.37
C GLY A 172 -12.84 -2.06 4.55
N ALA A 173 -12.44 -2.76 5.62
CA ALA A 173 -11.81 -2.17 6.81
C ALA A 173 -10.36 -2.66 7.08
N GLU A 174 -9.83 -3.49 6.19
CA GLU A 174 -8.46 -4.02 6.30
C GLU A 174 -7.41 -2.91 6.26
N ARG A 175 -6.44 -3.03 7.18
CA ARG A 175 -5.20 -2.24 7.14
C ARG A 175 -4.02 -3.14 7.43
N LEU A 176 -2.97 -2.99 6.64
CA LEU A 176 -1.74 -3.76 6.73
C LEU A 176 -0.57 -2.81 6.99
N ALA A 177 0.15 -3.03 8.08
CA ALA A 177 1.41 -2.34 8.36
C ALA A 177 2.56 -3.29 8.07
N ILE A 178 3.49 -2.90 7.21
CA ILE A 178 4.72 -3.64 6.91
C ILE A 178 5.89 -2.82 7.45
N ALA A 179 6.68 -3.42 8.34
CA ALA A 179 7.87 -2.79 8.89
C ALA A 179 9.11 -3.20 8.09
N ARG A 180 9.97 -2.23 7.76
CA ARG A 180 11.23 -2.44 7.02
C ARG A 180 12.38 -1.67 7.66
N GLY A 181 13.59 -2.21 7.51
CA GLY A 181 14.81 -1.60 8.02
C GLY A 181 15.03 -1.79 9.52
N SER A 182 16.03 -1.08 10.04
CA SER A 182 16.36 -0.99 11.46
C SER A 182 16.53 0.47 11.83
N HIS A 183 16.34 0.82 13.11
CA HIS A 183 16.58 2.18 13.57
C HIS A 183 18.00 2.65 13.21
N PRO A 184 18.18 3.93 12.83
CA PRO A 184 17.17 5.02 12.79
C PRO A 184 16.31 5.05 11.51
N GLU A 185 16.65 4.27 10.50
CA GLU A 185 15.96 4.19 9.19
C GLU A 185 14.79 3.19 9.20
N HIS A 186 14.10 3.07 10.35
CA HIS A 186 12.97 2.18 10.48
C HIS A 186 11.74 2.81 9.81
N GLU A 187 11.23 2.14 8.78
CA GLU A 187 10.08 2.60 8.00
C GLU A 187 8.90 1.66 8.21
N VAL A 188 7.72 2.23 8.44
CA VAL A 188 6.47 1.49 8.42
C VAL A 188 5.62 1.95 7.25
N THR A 189 5.40 1.04 6.31
CA THR A 189 4.51 1.25 5.17
C THR A 189 3.13 0.71 5.50
N ILE A 190 2.10 1.55 5.43
CA ILE A 190 0.71 1.21 5.72
C ILE A 190 -0.08 1.13 4.41
N PHE A 191 -0.69 -0.03 4.18
CA PHE A 191 -1.63 -0.26 3.11
C PHE A 191 -3.04 -0.38 3.66
N ASP A 192 -4.00 0.14 2.90
CA ASP A 192 -5.43 -0.03 3.11
C ASP A 192 -6.09 -0.54 1.81
N ASN A 193 -7.41 -0.68 1.83
CA ASN A 193 -8.16 -1.16 0.68
C ASN A 193 -8.08 -0.27 -0.57
N HIS A 194 -7.62 0.97 -0.45
CA HIS A 194 -7.49 1.91 -1.56
C HIS A 194 -6.07 1.92 -2.13
N SER A 195 -5.08 1.93 -1.24
CA SER A 195 -3.65 2.07 -1.57
C SER A 195 -2.99 0.75 -1.94
N GLY A 196 -3.43 -0.40 -1.39
CA GLY A 196 -2.78 -1.69 -1.64
C GLY A 196 -3.65 -2.92 -1.49
N PRO A 197 -4.82 -3.02 -2.16
CA PRO A 197 -5.72 -4.17 -2.01
C PRO A 197 -5.06 -5.51 -2.40
N GLN A 198 -4.17 -5.49 -3.40
CA GLN A 198 -3.43 -6.68 -3.84
C GLN A 198 -2.41 -7.15 -2.78
N ILE A 199 -1.72 -6.21 -2.13
CA ILE A 199 -0.75 -6.50 -1.07
C ILE A 199 -1.46 -7.05 0.17
N ILE A 200 -2.62 -6.50 0.52
CA ILE A 200 -3.49 -7.03 1.59
C ILE A 200 -3.95 -8.45 1.25
N GLY A 201 -4.36 -8.70 0.00
CA GLY A 201 -4.72 -10.04 -0.47
C GLY A 201 -3.58 -11.04 -0.30
N MET A 202 -2.37 -10.67 -0.71
CA MET A 202 -1.17 -11.50 -0.51
C MET A 202 -0.88 -11.76 0.97
N ALA A 203 -0.98 -10.75 1.83
CA ALA A 203 -0.76 -10.91 3.27
C ALA A 203 -1.76 -11.91 3.89
N LYS A 204 -3.04 -11.84 3.50
CA LYS A 204 -4.06 -12.80 3.93
C LYS A 204 -3.75 -14.22 3.48
N ASP A 205 -3.28 -14.40 2.25
CA ASP A 205 -2.88 -15.72 1.74
C ASP A 205 -1.64 -16.27 2.45
N ILE A 206 -0.65 -15.43 2.77
CA ILE A 206 0.51 -15.82 3.59
C ILE A 206 0.03 -16.31 4.96
N ILE A 207 -0.79 -15.52 5.66
CA ILE A 207 -1.32 -15.89 6.98
C ILE A 207 -2.08 -17.22 6.91
N ARG A 208 -2.94 -17.39 5.90
CA ARG A 208 -3.71 -18.61 5.71
C ARG A 208 -2.81 -19.83 5.53
N LYS A 209 -1.83 -19.75 4.62
CA LYS A 209 -0.86 -20.83 4.37
C LYS A 209 0.00 -21.13 5.60
N SER A 210 0.42 -20.10 6.34
CA SER A 210 1.18 -20.28 7.57
C SER A 210 0.37 -21.02 8.64
N LYS A 211 -0.93 -20.73 8.79
CA LYS A 211 -1.80 -21.47 9.72
C LYS A 211 -2.05 -22.91 9.28
N GLU A 212 -2.29 -23.14 7.98
CA GLU A 212 -2.43 -24.48 7.41
C GLU A 212 -1.19 -25.33 7.75
N LYS A 213 0.00 -24.75 7.62
CA LYS A 213 1.27 -25.41 7.97
C LYS A 213 1.43 -25.64 9.47
N ALA A 214 1.14 -24.64 10.30
CA ALA A 214 1.23 -24.75 11.75
C ALA A 214 0.29 -25.84 12.32
N ASN A 215 -0.87 -26.05 11.69
CA ASN A 215 -1.83 -27.08 12.10
C ASN A 215 -1.51 -28.48 11.53
N ALA A 216 -0.63 -28.58 10.53
CA ALA A 216 -0.21 -29.83 9.92
C ALA A 216 1.04 -30.43 10.57
N ALA A 217 1.74 -29.63 11.39
CA ALA A 217 2.87 -30.04 12.23
C ALA A 217 2.38 -30.60 13.57
#